data_AF-A0A132TPX5-F1
#
_entry.id   AF-A0A132TPX5-F1
#
_cell.length_a   1.000
_cell.length_b   1.000
_cell.length_c   1.000
_cell.angle_alpha   90.00
_cell.angle_beta   90.00
_cell.angle_gamma   90.00
#
_symmetry.space_group_name_H-M   'P 1'
#
loop_
_entity.id
_entity.type
_entity.pdbx_description
1 polymer ?
#
loop_
_entity_poly.entity_id
_entity_poly.type
_entity_poly.pdbx_seq_one_letter_code
_entity_poly.pdbx_strand_id
1 'polypeptide(L)'
;MINNRLYYVHCMSSVHIGTGQGVGIIDMPMIREKVTEWPYLPGSSMKGVHRVFFKSGIHKQPEKWLNSAFGKPSNKGTNFNSDDGIESDDGNAGALVMSDAKILAFPVASRYGTFAYVTCPLVLKRFRRDTVAAGVDMPEFDWAALESVVNSGVVMLHTDSKLDKNNEVFVDEFTSGAVKDEAFAKWTDWLAGQIFVKDELSETMLKERMLLVSDEAFQYFVSMCSEVVPRIRIGLETGSVEPGALWNEEYLPVESILYGVIWSDGISAKTLENRGLLDIFPEEAFLQIGGNATVGKGRIRCRYVKGGA
;
A
#
# COMPACT_ATOMS: atom_id res chain seq x y z
N MET A 1 26.47 -3.96 -4.38
CA MET A 1 25.38 -2.98 -4.16
C MET A 1 24.08 -3.75 -4.05
N ILE A 2 23.37 -3.55 -2.94
CA ILE A 2 22.04 -4.10 -2.72
C ILE A 2 21.12 -3.44 -3.76
N ASN A 3 20.58 -4.20 -4.71
CA ASN A 3 19.71 -3.66 -5.76
C ASN A 3 18.26 -3.72 -5.28
N ASN A 4 17.97 -2.95 -4.23
CA ASN A 4 16.65 -2.85 -3.61
C ASN A 4 16.12 -1.43 -3.78
N ARG A 5 14.80 -1.31 -3.92
CA ARG A 5 14.08 -0.03 -3.87
C ARG A 5 12.96 -0.15 -2.86
N LEU A 6 12.84 0.84 -2.00
CA LEU A 6 11.61 1.05 -1.24
C LEU A 6 10.58 1.65 -2.20
N TYR A 7 9.34 1.18 -2.16
CA TYR A 7 8.26 1.83 -2.89
C TYR A 7 7.12 2.18 -1.95
N TYR A 8 6.55 3.36 -2.15
CA TYR A 8 5.37 3.83 -1.45
C TYR A 8 4.16 3.76 -2.38
N VAL A 9 2.99 3.55 -1.80
CA VAL A 9 1.71 3.57 -2.48
C VAL A 9 0.79 4.54 -1.74
N HIS A 10 0.33 5.58 -2.44
CA HIS A 10 -0.72 6.48 -1.96
C HIS A 10 -2.01 6.18 -2.74
N CYS A 11 -3.08 5.91 -2.00
CA CYS A 11 -4.38 5.56 -2.58
C CYS A 11 -5.14 6.84 -2.95
N MET A 12 -5.27 7.12 -4.25
CA MET A 12 -5.98 8.30 -4.78
C MET A 12 -7.48 8.06 -4.96
N SER A 13 -7.91 6.81 -4.94
CA SER A 13 -9.29 6.40 -4.73
C SER A 13 -9.32 5.16 -3.87
N SER A 14 -10.48 4.81 -3.31
CA SER A 14 -10.58 3.63 -2.46
C SER A 14 -10.29 2.35 -3.25
N VAL A 15 -9.60 1.41 -2.62
CA VAL A 15 -9.00 0.24 -3.27
C VAL A 15 -9.67 -1.04 -2.78
N HIS A 16 -10.06 -1.90 -3.71
CA HIS A 16 -10.58 -3.24 -3.39
C HIS A 16 -9.71 -4.32 -4.04
N ILE A 17 -8.96 -5.05 -3.22
CA ILE A 17 -8.36 -6.32 -3.61
C ILE A 17 -9.09 -7.39 -2.82
N GLY A 18 -10.09 -8.01 -3.47
CA GLY A 18 -10.92 -9.03 -2.83
C GLY A 18 -10.16 -10.33 -2.59
N THR A 19 -10.52 -11.02 -1.52
CA THR A 19 -10.02 -12.37 -1.19
C THR A 19 -10.96 -13.49 -1.67
N GLY A 20 -12.00 -13.14 -2.43
CA GLY A 20 -13.14 -14.00 -2.72
C GLY A 20 -14.35 -13.60 -1.86
N GLN A 21 -15.35 -14.48 -1.80
CA GLN A 21 -16.50 -14.28 -0.91
C GLN A 21 -16.11 -14.52 0.55
N GLY A 22 -16.43 -13.56 1.41
CA GLY A 22 -16.28 -13.67 2.86
C GLY A 22 -17.32 -14.60 3.46
N VAL A 23 -17.01 -15.14 4.64
CA VAL A 23 -17.95 -15.93 5.48
C VAL A 23 -18.56 -15.05 6.60
N GLY A 24 -18.22 -13.77 6.62
CA GLY A 24 -18.66 -12.79 7.63
C GLY A 24 -19.83 -11.92 7.18
N ILE A 25 -20.03 -10.79 7.86
CA ILE A 25 -21.09 -9.81 7.56
C ILE A 25 -20.81 -9.07 6.23
N ILE A 26 -19.54 -8.99 5.84
CA ILE A 26 -19.09 -8.39 4.59
C ILE A 26 -18.96 -9.50 3.54
N ASP A 27 -19.78 -9.43 2.48
CA ASP A 27 -19.79 -10.42 1.40
C ASP A 27 -18.47 -10.43 0.62
N MET A 28 -17.89 -9.24 0.39
CA MET A 28 -16.65 -9.05 -0.35
C MET A 28 -15.64 -8.25 0.48
N PRO A 29 -14.95 -8.90 1.43
CA PRO A 29 -13.95 -8.25 2.26
C PRO A 29 -12.69 -7.90 1.47
N MET A 30 -12.01 -6.84 1.88
CA MET A 30 -10.68 -6.52 1.35
C MET A 30 -9.63 -7.46 1.94
N ILE A 31 -8.49 -7.56 1.27
CA ILE A 31 -7.39 -8.40 1.74
C ILE A 31 -6.68 -7.81 2.98
N ARG A 32 -6.45 -8.67 3.96
CA ARG A 32 -5.86 -8.35 5.26
C ARG A 32 -4.80 -9.38 5.65
N GLU A 33 -3.76 -8.94 6.36
CA GLU A 33 -2.75 -9.83 6.93
C GLU A 33 -3.40 -10.79 7.93
N LYS A 34 -3.05 -12.07 7.93
CA LYS A 34 -3.77 -13.05 8.78
C LYS A 34 -3.57 -12.83 10.29
N VAL A 35 -2.42 -12.30 10.70
CA VAL A 35 -2.05 -12.18 12.13
C VAL A 35 -2.50 -10.87 12.74
N THR A 36 -2.35 -9.76 12.00
CA THR A 36 -2.68 -8.40 12.46
C THR A 36 -4.04 -7.94 11.96
N GLU A 37 -4.60 -8.61 10.94
CA GLU A 37 -5.80 -8.17 10.23
C GLU A 37 -5.65 -6.80 9.57
N TRP A 38 -4.42 -6.30 9.42
CA TRP A 38 -4.15 -5.02 8.76
C TRP A 38 -4.29 -5.14 7.24
N PRO A 39 -4.90 -4.17 6.57
CA PRO A 39 -5.02 -4.20 5.12
C PRO A 39 -3.64 -4.07 4.47
N TYR A 40 -3.46 -4.75 3.34
CA TYR A 40 -2.24 -4.68 2.56
C TYR A 40 -2.54 -4.84 1.06
N LEU A 41 -1.57 -4.54 0.19
CA LEU A 41 -1.68 -4.86 -1.24
C LEU A 41 -0.70 -5.99 -1.57
N PRO A 42 -1.17 -7.15 -2.05
CA PRO A 42 -0.29 -8.28 -2.33
C PRO A 42 0.82 -7.95 -3.33
N GLY A 43 2.01 -8.47 -3.09
CA GLY A 43 3.15 -8.34 -3.98
C GLY A 43 2.86 -8.92 -5.36
N SER A 44 2.03 -9.96 -5.45
CA SER A 44 1.52 -10.49 -6.72
C SER A 44 0.66 -9.49 -7.49
N SER A 45 -0.25 -8.79 -6.80
CA SER A 45 -1.08 -7.72 -7.37
C SER A 45 -0.23 -6.54 -7.80
N MET A 46 0.69 -6.08 -6.95
CA MET A 46 1.64 -5.02 -7.27
C MET A 46 2.48 -5.41 -8.49
N LYS A 47 3.05 -6.62 -8.53
CA LYS A 47 3.83 -7.14 -9.65
C LYS A 47 3.01 -7.21 -10.94
N GLY A 48 1.75 -7.63 -10.87
CA GLY A 48 0.83 -7.68 -12.00
C GLY A 48 0.58 -6.30 -12.62
N VAL A 49 0.23 -5.30 -11.82
CA VAL A 49 -0.03 -3.95 -12.33
C VAL A 49 1.21 -3.28 -12.91
N HIS A 50 2.39 -3.56 -12.34
CA HIS A 50 3.67 -3.09 -12.88
C HIS A 50 4.02 -3.77 -14.21
N ARG A 51 3.73 -5.07 -14.36
CA ARG A 51 3.89 -5.76 -15.64
C ARG A 51 3.05 -5.09 -16.74
N VAL A 52 1.80 -4.74 -16.44
CA VAL A 52 0.91 -4.04 -17.39
C VAL A 52 1.43 -2.63 -17.71
N PHE A 53 1.88 -1.90 -16.70
CA PHE A 53 2.49 -0.58 -16.84
C PHE A 53 3.72 -0.58 -17.75
N PHE A 54 4.61 -1.56 -17.64
CA PHE A 54 5.76 -1.68 -18.53
C PHE A 54 5.44 -2.39 -19.87
N LYS A 55 4.26 -2.98 -20.04
CA LYS A 55 3.84 -3.60 -21.32
C LYS A 55 3.27 -2.58 -22.30
N SER A 56 2.79 -1.43 -21.80
CA SER A 56 2.05 -0.45 -22.59
C SER A 56 2.34 0.99 -22.15
N GLY A 57 1.87 1.99 -22.90
CA GLY A 57 2.06 3.39 -22.57
C GLY A 57 3.51 3.88 -22.75
N ILE A 58 3.83 5.01 -22.11
CA ILE A 58 5.10 5.73 -22.29
C ILE A 58 6.32 4.99 -21.72
N HIS A 59 6.11 4.08 -20.77
CA HIS A 59 7.17 3.28 -20.14
C HIS A 59 7.32 1.89 -20.75
N LYS A 60 6.70 1.64 -21.92
CA LYS A 60 6.73 0.33 -22.58
C LYS A 60 8.15 -0.20 -22.75
N GLN A 61 8.35 -1.45 -22.35
CA GLN A 61 9.60 -2.18 -22.47
C GLN A 61 9.51 -3.34 -23.48
N PRO A 62 10.64 -3.79 -24.04
CA PRO A 62 10.67 -4.95 -24.92
C PRO A 62 10.20 -6.23 -24.21
N GLU A 63 9.59 -7.14 -24.96
CA GLU A 63 9.08 -8.43 -24.44
C GLU A 63 10.17 -9.25 -23.72
N LYS A 64 11.42 -9.20 -24.23
CA LYS A 64 12.58 -9.83 -23.60
C LYS A 64 12.84 -9.29 -22.18
N TRP A 65 12.69 -7.98 -21.99
CA TRP A 65 12.82 -7.37 -20.67
C TRP A 65 11.66 -7.75 -19.77
N LEU A 66 10.42 -7.70 -20.27
CA LEU A 66 9.22 -8.06 -19.50
C LEU A 66 9.29 -9.50 -18.99
N ASN A 67 9.70 -10.44 -19.83
CA ASN A 67 9.82 -11.84 -19.46
C ASN A 67 11.00 -12.09 -18.50
N SER A 68 12.05 -11.26 -18.55
CA SER A 68 13.14 -11.36 -17.57
C SER A 68 12.74 -10.77 -16.22
N ALA A 69 12.04 -9.64 -16.22
CA ALA A 69 11.61 -8.94 -15.01
C ALA A 69 10.44 -9.67 -14.32
N PHE A 70 9.40 -10.03 -15.06
CA PHE A 70 8.14 -10.55 -14.52
C PHE A 70 7.92 -12.05 -14.75
N GLY A 71 8.76 -12.70 -15.56
CA GLY A 71 8.64 -14.11 -15.92
C GLY A 71 7.77 -14.31 -17.16
N LYS A 72 7.71 -15.54 -17.67
CA LYS A 72 6.74 -15.96 -18.69
C LYS A 72 6.19 -17.34 -18.36
N PRO A 73 4.90 -17.58 -18.61
CA PRO A 73 4.32 -18.90 -18.43
C PRO A 73 5.03 -19.90 -19.35
N SER A 74 5.13 -21.15 -18.88
CA SER A 74 5.53 -22.27 -19.72
C SER A 74 4.35 -22.64 -20.64
N ASN A 75 4.64 -23.05 -21.88
CA ASN A 75 3.62 -23.60 -22.78
C ASN A 75 3.19 -25.04 -22.42
N LYS A 76 3.75 -25.65 -21.36
CA LYS A 76 3.32 -26.97 -20.90
C LYS A 76 1.94 -26.90 -20.24
N GLY A 77 0.91 -27.29 -20.97
CA GLY A 77 -0.42 -27.55 -20.42
C GLY A 77 -1.62 -27.26 -21.31
N THR A 78 -1.45 -26.70 -22.51
CA THR A 78 -2.58 -26.43 -23.42
C THR A 78 -2.91 -27.59 -24.37
N ASN A 79 -2.03 -28.58 -24.50
CA ASN A 79 -2.27 -29.79 -25.30
C ASN A 79 -2.22 -31.04 -24.42
N PHE A 80 -3.38 -31.50 -23.94
CA PHE A 80 -3.52 -32.82 -23.32
C PHE A 80 -3.42 -33.99 -24.32
N ASN A 81 -3.20 -33.71 -25.62
CA ASN A 81 -3.21 -34.70 -26.71
C ASN A 81 -2.05 -34.49 -27.71
N SER A 82 -0.80 -34.50 -27.26
CA SER A 82 0.33 -34.68 -28.19
C SER A 82 1.34 -35.63 -27.59
N ASP A 83 1.33 -36.86 -28.11
CA ASP A 83 2.19 -37.99 -27.75
C ASP A 83 3.58 -37.91 -28.41
N ASP A 84 3.97 -36.71 -28.87
CA ASP A 84 5.19 -36.50 -29.65
C ASP A 84 6.07 -35.41 -29.03
N GLY A 85 7.22 -35.84 -28.51
CA GLY A 85 8.43 -35.01 -28.43
C GLY A 85 8.53 -34.05 -27.25
N ILE A 86 9.71 -34.03 -26.63
CA ILE A 86 10.10 -33.10 -25.57
C ILE A 86 10.07 -31.68 -26.14
N GLU A 87 8.93 -30.97 -26.02
CA GLU A 87 8.92 -29.53 -26.18
C GLU A 87 9.79 -28.91 -25.08
N SER A 88 10.80 -28.16 -25.51
CA SER A 88 11.69 -27.43 -24.61
C SER A 88 10.85 -26.50 -23.72
N ASP A 89 10.92 -26.71 -22.40
CA ASP A 89 10.28 -25.83 -21.43
C ASP A 89 10.89 -24.43 -21.54
N ASP A 90 10.14 -23.52 -22.16
CA ASP A 90 10.59 -22.16 -22.39
C ASP A 90 10.13 -21.20 -21.30
N GLY A 91 9.37 -21.66 -20.30
CA GLY A 91 8.91 -20.83 -19.17
C GLY A 91 10.07 -20.32 -18.30
N ASN A 92 9.88 -19.17 -17.64
CA ASN A 92 10.87 -18.67 -16.67
C ASN A 92 10.23 -17.91 -15.49
N ALA A 93 10.93 -17.94 -14.36
CA ALA A 93 10.61 -17.05 -13.23
C ALA A 93 11.07 -15.61 -13.55
N GLY A 94 10.32 -14.63 -13.07
CA GLY A 94 10.74 -13.22 -13.16
C GLY A 94 11.78 -12.88 -12.10
N ALA A 95 12.82 -12.13 -12.46
CA ALA A 95 13.86 -11.68 -11.55
C ALA A 95 13.40 -10.56 -10.59
N LEU A 96 12.41 -9.75 -10.97
CA LEU A 96 11.88 -8.74 -10.06
C LEU A 96 10.94 -9.38 -9.04
N VAL A 97 11.24 -9.16 -7.77
CA VAL A 97 10.39 -9.52 -6.66
C VAL A 97 9.86 -8.25 -6.02
N MET A 98 8.54 -8.19 -5.87
CA MET A 98 7.85 -7.13 -5.15
C MET A 98 7.26 -7.75 -3.90
N SER A 99 7.58 -7.19 -2.73
CA SER A 99 6.94 -7.61 -1.49
C SER A 99 5.46 -7.22 -1.48
N ASP A 100 4.73 -7.72 -0.50
CA ASP A 100 3.46 -7.12 -0.10
C ASP A 100 3.67 -5.65 0.30
N ALA A 101 2.74 -4.77 -0.11
CA ALA A 101 2.70 -3.38 0.33
C ALA A 101 1.91 -3.31 1.64
N LYS A 102 2.60 -3.06 2.76
CA LYS A 102 2.04 -3.02 4.11
C LYS A 102 1.54 -1.61 4.43
N ILE A 103 0.46 -1.51 5.19
CA ILE A 103 -0.06 -0.22 5.65
C ILE A 103 1.01 0.56 6.44
N LEU A 104 1.13 1.86 6.15
CA LEU A 104 2.00 2.82 6.85
C LEU A 104 1.18 3.87 7.58
N ALA A 105 0.13 4.36 6.93
CA ALA A 105 -0.82 5.29 7.51
C ALA A 105 -2.22 4.99 7.00
N PHE A 106 -3.17 4.95 7.94
CA PHE A 106 -4.58 4.69 7.67
C PHE A 106 -5.40 5.96 7.94
N PRO A 107 -6.21 6.42 6.99
CA PRO A 107 -6.99 7.64 7.13
C PRO A 107 -8.22 7.40 8.02
N VAL A 108 -8.42 8.24 9.02
CA VAL A 108 -9.57 8.17 9.94
C VAL A 108 -10.19 9.56 10.07
N ALA A 109 -11.52 9.63 10.11
CA ALA A 109 -12.25 10.88 10.31
C ALA A 109 -11.77 11.58 11.60
N SER A 110 -11.54 12.89 11.50
CA SER A 110 -11.09 13.71 12.64
C SER A 110 -11.89 15.00 12.68
N ARG A 111 -12.30 15.41 13.88
CA ARG A 111 -13.07 16.64 14.07
C ARG A 111 -12.29 17.88 13.60
N TYR A 112 -10.99 17.91 13.85
CA TYR A 112 -10.09 18.97 13.40
C TYR A 112 -9.20 18.43 12.29
N GLY A 113 -8.92 19.26 11.28
CA GLY A 113 -8.14 18.82 10.10
C GLY A 113 -8.87 17.89 9.13
N THR A 114 -10.16 17.61 9.37
CA THR A 114 -11.07 16.75 8.58
C THR A 114 -10.79 15.25 8.72
N PHE A 115 -9.54 14.84 8.63
CA PHE A 115 -9.12 13.45 8.85
C PHE A 115 -7.67 13.41 9.33
N ALA A 116 -7.28 12.30 9.94
CA ALA A 116 -5.92 12.00 10.39
C ALA A 116 -5.34 10.82 9.61
N TYR A 117 -4.07 10.91 9.23
CA TYR A 117 -3.23 9.79 8.81
C TYR A 117 -2.72 9.09 10.06
N VAL A 118 -3.41 8.05 10.48
CA VAL A 118 -3.13 7.35 11.73
C VAL A 118 -2.06 6.28 11.51
N THR A 119 -1.07 6.22 12.39
CA THR A 119 -0.04 5.16 12.46
C THR A 119 0.23 4.77 13.92
N CYS A 120 1.07 3.76 14.15
CA CYS A 120 1.41 3.29 15.49
C CYS A 120 2.87 2.84 15.61
N PRO A 121 3.41 2.68 16.84
CA PRO A 121 4.77 2.21 17.07
C PRO A 121 5.13 0.93 16.31
N LEU A 122 4.24 -0.06 16.26
CA LEU A 122 4.50 -1.32 15.57
C LEU A 122 4.61 -1.13 14.05
N VAL A 123 3.80 -0.27 13.44
CA VAL A 123 3.94 0.10 12.03
C VAL A 123 5.30 0.75 11.77
N LEU A 124 5.70 1.72 12.60
CA LEU A 124 6.98 2.42 12.46
C LEU A 124 8.18 1.48 12.64
N LYS A 125 8.12 0.56 13.59
CA LYS A 125 9.16 -0.47 13.81
C LYS A 125 9.29 -1.42 12.61
N ARG A 126 8.15 -1.87 12.05
CA ARG A 126 8.14 -2.71 10.82
C ARG A 126 8.73 -1.94 9.64
N PHE A 127 8.35 -0.68 9.50
CA PHE A 127 8.83 0.20 8.44
C PHE A 127 10.34 0.42 8.54
N ARG A 128 10.88 0.73 9.73
CA ARG A 128 12.33 0.82 9.96
C ARG A 128 13.10 -0.42 9.53
N ARG A 129 12.59 -1.61 9.84
CA ARG A 129 13.26 -2.87 9.45
C ARG A 129 13.39 -2.98 7.93
N ASP A 130 12.35 -2.56 7.20
CA ASP A 130 12.30 -2.65 5.75
C ASP A 130 13.08 -1.50 5.08
N THR A 131 13.13 -0.29 5.67
CA THR A 131 13.98 0.80 5.17
C THR A 131 15.47 0.44 5.29
N VAL A 132 15.89 -0.16 6.41
CA VAL A 132 17.25 -0.68 6.59
C VAL A 132 17.57 -1.75 5.54
N ALA A 133 16.65 -2.69 5.29
CA ALA A 133 16.82 -3.71 4.24
C ALA A 133 16.86 -3.12 2.82
N ALA A 134 16.23 -1.97 2.61
CA ALA A 134 16.27 -1.23 1.35
C ALA A 134 17.47 -0.26 1.23
N GLY A 135 18.29 -0.10 2.29
CA GLY A 135 19.39 0.86 2.32
C GLY A 135 18.92 2.33 2.35
N VAL A 136 17.77 2.60 2.97
CA VAL A 136 17.20 3.94 3.13
C VAL A 136 17.27 4.33 4.60
N ASP A 137 18.01 5.39 4.89
CA ASP A 137 18.09 5.95 6.25
C ASP A 137 16.83 6.78 6.57
N MET A 138 16.26 6.53 7.74
CA MET A 138 15.14 7.30 8.29
C MET A 138 15.55 7.96 9.61
N PRO A 139 14.89 9.05 10.03
CA PRO A 139 15.12 9.64 11.34
C PRO A 139 14.94 8.64 12.49
N GLU A 140 15.81 8.73 13.48
CA GLU A 140 15.81 7.86 14.66
C GLU A 140 14.77 8.30 15.70
N PHE A 141 14.23 7.32 16.42
CA PHE A 141 13.31 7.52 17.53
C PHE A 141 13.91 6.97 18.83
N ASP A 142 13.63 7.64 19.94
CA ASP A 142 13.63 6.98 21.24
C ASP A 142 12.35 6.15 21.35
N TRP A 143 12.44 4.86 21.03
CA TRP A 143 11.29 3.95 21.02
C TRP A 143 10.62 3.82 22.38
N ALA A 144 11.41 3.83 23.47
CA ALA A 144 10.87 3.67 24.81
C ALA A 144 10.07 4.91 25.22
N ALA A 145 10.59 6.10 24.93
CA ALA A 145 9.86 7.35 25.17
C ALA A 145 8.58 7.44 24.32
N LEU A 146 8.68 7.12 23.03
CA LEU A 146 7.55 7.14 22.10
C LEU A 146 6.43 6.19 22.55
N GLU A 147 6.76 4.95 22.91
CA GLU A 147 5.79 3.97 23.41
C GLU A 147 5.20 4.37 24.76
N SER A 148 6.01 4.95 25.65
CA SER A 148 5.53 5.43 26.95
C SER A 148 4.47 6.53 26.79
N VAL A 149 4.60 7.41 25.79
CA VAL A 149 3.61 8.47 25.53
C VAL A 149 2.31 7.85 25.05
N VAL A 150 2.34 7.06 23.96
CA VAL A 150 1.10 6.52 23.36
C VAL A 150 0.37 5.51 24.25
N ASN A 151 1.10 4.74 25.04
CA ASN A 151 0.51 3.80 25.99
C ASN A 151 -0.09 4.48 27.24
N SER A 152 0.19 5.77 27.46
CA SER A 152 -0.47 6.56 28.50
C SER A 152 -1.85 7.09 28.08
N GLY A 153 -2.29 6.82 26.85
CA GLY A 153 -3.54 7.35 26.27
C GLY A 153 -3.39 8.75 25.65
N VAL A 154 -2.16 9.24 25.49
CA VAL A 154 -1.85 10.50 24.82
C VAL A 154 -1.38 10.21 23.39
N VAL A 155 -1.86 10.98 22.41
CA VAL A 155 -1.41 10.84 21.01
C VAL A 155 -0.26 11.79 20.70
N MET A 156 0.57 11.45 19.71
CA MET A 156 1.64 12.33 19.23
C MET A 156 1.29 12.93 17.86
N LEU A 157 1.64 14.21 17.71
CA LEU A 157 1.33 15.03 16.55
C LEU A 157 2.57 15.72 16.00
N HIS A 158 2.53 16.05 14.72
CA HIS A 158 3.43 17.04 14.13
C HIS A 158 3.31 18.40 14.83
N THR A 159 4.39 19.17 14.91
CA THR A 159 4.43 20.50 15.53
C THR A 159 3.43 21.49 14.88
N ASP A 160 3.30 21.44 13.56
CA ASP A 160 2.32 22.22 12.79
C ASP A 160 0.94 21.54 12.60
N SER A 161 0.62 20.51 13.39
CA SER A 161 -0.63 19.76 13.23
C SER A 161 -1.88 20.65 13.27
N LYS A 162 -2.89 20.24 12.49
CA LYS A 162 -4.25 20.79 12.47
C LYS A 162 -5.27 19.86 13.15
N LEU A 163 -4.83 18.79 13.78
CA LEU A 163 -5.68 17.76 14.38
C LEU A 163 -6.12 18.08 15.81
N ASP A 164 -5.48 19.04 16.48
CA ASP A 164 -5.77 19.36 17.87
C ASP A 164 -6.40 20.74 18.05
N LYS A 165 -7.13 20.88 19.16
CA LYS A 165 -7.50 22.16 19.75
C LYS A 165 -7.32 22.05 21.25
N ASN A 166 -6.57 22.97 21.85
CA ASN A 166 -6.24 22.95 23.28
C ASN A 166 -5.59 21.63 23.73
N ASN A 167 -4.71 21.03 22.90
CA ASN A 167 -4.04 19.75 23.17
C ASN A 167 -5.01 18.57 23.32
N GLU A 168 -6.17 18.61 22.67
CA GLU A 168 -7.10 17.48 22.56
C GLU A 168 -7.38 17.17 21.09
N VAL A 169 -7.40 15.87 20.76
CA VAL A 169 -7.84 15.34 19.46
C VAL A 169 -9.17 14.62 19.60
N PHE A 170 -9.97 14.64 18.53
CA PHE A 170 -11.20 13.86 18.41
C PHE A 170 -11.15 13.10 17.09
N VAL A 171 -10.90 11.79 17.16
CA VAL A 171 -10.68 10.91 16.01
C VAL A 171 -11.69 9.78 16.09
N ASP A 172 -12.50 9.65 15.04
CA ASP A 172 -13.71 8.84 15.04
C ASP A 172 -14.58 9.15 16.28
N GLU A 173 -14.84 8.16 17.14
CA GLU A 173 -15.59 8.34 18.39
C GLU A 173 -14.71 8.60 19.63
N PHE A 174 -13.38 8.64 19.48
CA PHE A 174 -12.45 8.74 20.60
C PHE A 174 -11.94 10.16 20.82
N THR A 175 -11.71 10.48 22.08
CA THR A 175 -11.04 11.70 22.52
C THR A 175 -9.75 11.34 23.23
N SER A 176 -8.67 12.07 22.96
CA SER A 176 -7.39 11.85 23.63
C SER A 176 -6.65 13.17 23.83
N GLY A 177 -5.86 13.23 24.90
CA GLY A 177 -4.86 14.28 25.06
C GLY A 177 -3.81 14.16 23.95
N ALA A 178 -3.24 15.28 23.54
CA ALA A 178 -2.31 15.36 22.43
C ALA A 178 -1.03 16.08 22.81
N VAL A 179 0.11 15.58 22.33
CA VAL A 179 1.40 16.23 22.46
C VAL A 179 2.02 16.44 21.08
N LYS A 180 2.56 17.63 20.86
CA LYS A 180 3.37 17.94 19.69
C LYS A 180 4.80 17.51 19.97
N ASP A 181 5.36 16.67 19.11
CA ASP A 181 6.68 16.07 19.32
C ASP A 181 7.63 16.35 18.15
N GLU A 182 8.83 16.80 18.47
CA GLU A 182 9.85 17.20 17.50
C GLU A 182 10.46 16.01 16.74
N ALA A 183 10.62 14.85 17.38
CA ALA A 183 11.17 13.67 16.71
C ALA A 183 10.15 13.10 15.72
N PHE A 184 8.88 13.05 16.13
CA PHE A 184 7.77 12.67 15.26
C PHE A 184 7.55 13.66 14.12
N ALA A 185 7.68 14.96 14.37
CA ALA A 185 7.62 15.98 13.32
C ALA A 185 8.73 15.77 12.27
N LYS A 186 9.99 15.61 12.70
CA LYS A 186 11.13 15.35 11.80
C LYS A 186 10.95 14.08 10.97
N TRP A 187 10.45 13.01 11.58
CA TRP A 187 10.15 11.78 10.85
C TRP A 187 9.04 11.98 9.82
N THR A 188 7.98 12.70 10.18
CA THR A 188 6.87 13.01 9.28
C THR A 188 7.33 13.89 8.12
N ASP A 189 8.19 14.89 8.39
CA ASP A 189 8.82 15.73 7.37
C ASP A 189 9.61 14.91 6.36
N TRP A 190 10.47 14.02 6.88
CA TRP A 190 11.23 13.11 6.05
C TRP A 190 10.32 12.21 5.22
N LEU A 191 9.29 11.61 5.82
CA LEU A 191 8.36 10.72 5.11
C LEU A 191 7.61 11.46 4.00
N ALA A 192 7.08 12.64 4.29
CA ALA A 192 6.35 13.46 3.34
C ALA A 192 7.24 13.83 2.14
N GLY A 193 8.49 14.21 2.39
CA GLY A 193 9.48 14.46 1.35
C GLY A 193 9.90 13.21 0.56
N GLN A 194 9.79 12.00 1.13
CA GLN A 194 10.00 10.76 0.37
C GLN A 194 8.84 10.45 -0.58
N ILE A 195 7.60 10.62 -0.12
CA ILE A 195 6.38 10.20 -0.85
C ILE A 195 5.98 11.24 -1.91
N PHE A 196 5.95 12.51 -1.53
CA PHE A 196 5.32 13.60 -2.29
C PHE A 196 6.35 14.56 -2.91
N VAL A 197 7.36 14.01 -3.58
CA VAL A 197 8.42 14.80 -4.22
C VAL A 197 7.82 15.76 -5.26
N LYS A 198 8.17 17.06 -5.16
CA LYS A 198 7.67 18.14 -6.02
C LYS A 198 6.14 18.36 -5.92
N ASP A 199 5.51 17.89 -4.84
CA ASP A 199 4.10 18.09 -4.55
C ASP A 199 3.95 18.66 -3.13
N GLU A 200 4.24 19.95 -3.02
CA GLU A 200 4.23 20.70 -1.76
C GLU A 200 2.85 20.67 -1.07
N LEU A 201 1.78 20.60 -1.85
CA LEU A 201 0.41 20.54 -1.32
C LEU A 201 0.17 19.22 -0.59
N SER A 202 0.48 18.09 -1.22
CA SER A 202 0.32 16.77 -0.58
C SER A 202 1.32 16.56 0.57
N GLU A 203 2.53 17.08 0.42
CA GLU A 203 3.54 17.10 1.49
C GLU A 203 3.01 17.83 2.74
N THR A 204 2.51 19.05 2.57
CA THR A 204 1.90 19.84 3.65
C THR A 204 0.69 19.12 4.24
N MET A 205 -0.16 18.54 3.40
CA MET A 205 -1.36 17.85 3.84
C MET A 205 -1.05 16.69 4.78
N LEU A 206 -0.03 15.88 4.47
CA LEU A 206 0.43 14.78 5.31
C LEU A 206 0.96 15.28 6.66
N LYS A 207 1.85 16.28 6.65
CA LYS A 207 2.46 16.84 7.87
C LYS A 207 1.42 17.34 8.86
N GLU A 208 0.45 18.12 8.37
CA GLU A 208 -0.60 18.69 9.20
C GLU A 208 -1.54 17.66 9.84
N ARG A 209 -1.59 16.43 9.29
CA ARG A 209 -2.59 15.41 9.63
C ARG A 209 -1.99 14.08 10.07
N MET A 210 -0.67 13.97 10.25
CA MET A 210 -0.07 12.75 10.77
C MET A 210 -0.35 12.59 12.27
N LEU A 211 -0.82 11.42 12.66
CA LEU A 211 -1.19 11.08 14.03
C LEU A 211 -0.57 9.75 14.44
N LEU A 212 0.15 9.75 15.56
CA LEU A 212 0.64 8.53 16.19
C LEU A 212 -0.24 8.15 17.37
N VAL A 213 -0.78 6.95 17.35
CA VAL A 213 -1.61 6.36 18.42
C VAL A 213 -0.98 5.07 18.95
N SER A 214 -1.57 4.46 19.99
CA SER A 214 -1.13 3.14 20.45
C SER A 214 -1.41 2.05 19.42
N ASP A 215 -0.73 0.90 19.54
CA ASP A 215 -0.94 -0.22 18.62
C ASP A 215 -2.39 -0.74 18.67
N GLU A 216 -3.03 -0.72 19.84
CA GLU A 216 -4.42 -1.13 20.04
C GLU A 216 -5.41 -0.16 19.39
N ALA A 217 -5.17 1.15 19.50
CA ALA A 217 -5.99 2.16 18.84
C ALA A 217 -5.88 2.03 17.32
N PHE A 218 -4.66 1.83 16.81
CA PHE A 218 -4.46 1.59 15.37
C PHE A 218 -5.16 0.31 14.90
N GLN A 219 -5.07 -0.77 15.66
CA GLN A 219 -5.81 -2.01 15.39
C GLN A 219 -7.32 -1.76 15.28
N TYR A 220 -7.89 -0.97 16.19
CA TYR A 220 -9.29 -0.60 16.14
C TYR A 220 -9.61 0.12 14.83
N PHE A 221 -8.88 1.19 14.52
CA PHE A 221 -9.17 2.03 13.36
C PHE A 221 -9.09 1.27 12.03
N VAL A 222 -8.06 0.45 11.82
CA VAL A 222 -7.94 -0.33 10.58
C VAL A 222 -9.01 -1.41 10.44
N SER A 223 -9.64 -1.82 11.55
CA SER A 223 -10.69 -2.84 11.56
C SER A 223 -12.08 -2.23 11.40
N MET A 224 -12.32 -1.07 12.01
CA MET A 224 -13.65 -0.48 12.15
C MET A 224 -13.91 0.69 11.21
N CYS A 225 -12.86 1.38 10.75
CA CYS A 225 -12.99 2.61 9.96
C CYS A 225 -12.73 2.40 8.45
N SER A 226 -12.72 1.15 7.97
CA SER A 226 -12.69 0.86 6.53
C SER A 226 -14.02 1.21 5.86
N GLU A 227 -13.96 1.56 4.58
CA GLU A 227 -15.15 1.85 3.79
C GLU A 227 -15.95 0.56 3.53
N VAL A 228 -17.18 0.46 4.04
CA VAL A 228 -18.09 -0.65 3.73
C VAL A 228 -19.27 -0.08 2.93
N VAL A 229 -19.38 -0.52 1.67
CA VAL A 229 -20.35 0.03 0.71
C VAL A 229 -21.36 -1.06 0.31
N PRO A 230 -22.66 -0.88 0.61
CA PRO A 230 -23.71 -1.73 0.07
C PRO A 230 -23.88 -1.45 -1.43
N ARG A 231 -23.97 -2.50 -2.23
CA ARG A 231 -24.20 -2.44 -3.68
C ARG A 231 -25.43 -3.24 -4.05
N ILE A 232 -26.16 -2.71 -5.04
CA ILE A 232 -27.35 -3.35 -5.59
C ILE A 232 -27.27 -3.47 -7.10
N ARG A 233 -27.97 -4.45 -7.66
CA ARG A 233 -28.32 -4.49 -9.09
C ARG A 233 -29.81 -4.21 -9.25
N ILE A 234 -30.13 -3.22 -10.08
CA ILE A 234 -31.52 -2.83 -10.38
C ILE A 234 -31.96 -3.51 -11.67
N GLY A 235 -33.13 -4.15 -11.65
CA GLY A 235 -33.74 -4.73 -12.83
C GLY A 235 -34.24 -3.63 -13.77
N LEU A 236 -33.83 -3.68 -15.04
CA LEU A 236 -34.14 -2.62 -16.02
C LEU A 236 -35.65 -2.45 -16.27
N GLU A 237 -36.42 -3.54 -16.17
CA GLU A 237 -37.87 -3.51 -16.40
C GLU A 237 -38.66 -3.12 -15.15
N THR A 238 -38.21 -3.53 -13.96
CA THR A 238 -38.94 -3.33 -12.71
C THR A 238 -38.59 -2.02 -12.02
N GLY A 239 -37.40 -1.46 -12.28
CA GLY A 239 -36.86 -0.33 -11.53
C GLY A 239 -36.56 -0.65 -10.06
N SER A 240 -36.59 -1.93 -9.68
CA SER A 240 -36.39 -2.42 -8.30
C SER A 240 -35.15 -3.32 -8.22
N VAL A 241 -34.66 -3.57 -6.99
CA VAL A 241 -33.52 -4.47 -6.75
C VAL A 241 -33.88 -5.89 -7.20
N GLU A 242 -33.00 -6.51 -7.98
CA GLU A 242 -33.17 -7.91 -8.36
C GLU A 242 -33.02 -8.85 -7.15
N PRO A 243 -33.80 -9.95 -7.08
CA PRO A 243 -33.66 -10.93 -6.00
C PRO A 243 -32.22 -11.43 -5.86
N GLY A 244 -31.65 -11.30 -4.64
CA GLY A 244 -30.29 -11.74 -4.33
C GLY A 244 -29.17 -10.80 -4.82
N ALA A 245 -29.50 -9.64 -5.38
CA ALA A 245 -28.52 -8.68 -5.88
C ALA A 245 -28.31 -7.49 -4.94
N LEU A 246 -28.10 -7.78 -3.64
CA LEU A 246 -27.62 -6.85 -2.61
C LEU A 246 -26.42 -7.51 -1.93
N TRP A 247 -25.29 -6.80 -1.86
CA TRP A 247 -24.07 -7.27 -1.20
C TRP A 247 -23.25 -6.10 -0.67
N ASN A 248 -22.39 -6.36 0.32
CA ASN A 248 -21.47 -5.37 0.88
C ASN A 248 -20.05 -5.61 0.36
N GLU A 249 -19.39 -4.53 -0.05
CA GLU A 249 -17.98 -4.52 -0.44
C GLU A 249 -17.17 -3.65 0.50
N GLU A 250 -16.05 -4.18 0.99
CA GLU A 250 -15.10 -3.45 1.81
C GLU A 250 -13.97 -2.87 0.95
N TYR A 251 -13.55 -1.66 1.27
CA TYR A 251 -12.52 -0.93 0.57
C TYR A 251 -11.48 -0.36 1.54
N LEU A 252 -10.22 -0.40 1.10
CA LEU A 252 -9.16 0.39 1.71
C LEU A 252 -9.41 1.85 1.35
N PRO A 253 -9.57 2.76 2.33
CA PRO A 253 -10.00 4.11 2.04
C PRO A 253 -9.00 4.91 1.19
N VAL A 254 -9.52 5.91 0.49
CA VAL A 254 -8.70 6.96 -0.16
C VAL A 254 -7.79 7.64 0.87
N GLU A 255 -6.62 8.13 0.45
CA GLU A 255 -5.54 8.66 1.29
C GLU A 255 -4.74 7.61 2.09
N SER A 256 -5.08 6.32 2.01
CA SER A 256 -4.23 5.28 2.63
C SER A 256 -2.82 5.28 2.03
N ILE A 257 -1.81 5.20 2.90
CA ILE A 257 -0.40 5.12 2.53
C ILE A 257 0.13 3.74 2.91
N LEU A 258 0.76 3.07 1.95
CA LEU A 258 1.40 1.77 2.12
C LEU A 258 2.83 1.81 1.61
N TYR A 259 3.63 0.81 1.96
CA TYR A 259 4.99 0.66 1.47
C TYR A 259 5.37 -0.80 1.26
N GLY A 260 6.32 -1.04 0.36
CA GLY A 260 6.97 -2.34 0.22
C GLY A 260 8.38 -2.20 -0.32
N VAL A 261 9.05 -3.34 -0.56
CA VAL A 261 10.39 -3.40 -1.13
C VAL A 261 10.36 -4.14 -2.46
N ILE A 262 11.06 -3.60 -3.45
CA ILE A 262 11.34 -4.27 -4.73
C ILE A 262 12.80 -4.63 -4.77
N TRP A 263 13.12 -5.86 -5.16
CA TRP A 263 14.50 -6.27 -5.42
C TRP A 263 14.61 -7.12 -6.68
N SER A 264 15.83 -7.24 -7.19
CA SER A 264 16.16 -8.13 -8.31
C SER A 264 16.85 -9.39 -7.75
N ASP A 265 16.20 -10.55 -7.85
CA ASP A 265 16.78 -11.83 -7.51
C ASP A 265 17.70 -12.32 -8.65
N GLY A 266 18.98 -12.51 -8.32
CA GLY A 266 20.01 -12.97 -9.24
C GLY A 266 19.90 -14.45 -9.64
N ILE A 267 19.06 -15.25 -8.97
CA ILE A 267 18.98 -16.69 -9.24
C ILE A 267 18.18 -17.00 -10.52
N SER A 268 17.21 -16.15 -10.89
CA SER A 268 16.49 -16.27 -12.18
C SER A 268 17.30 -15.75 -13.38
N ALA A 269 18.57 -15.37 -13.17
CA ALA A 269 19.40 -14.59 -14.10
C ALA A 269 20.19 -15.40 -15.13
N LYS A 270 19.70 -16.56 -15.60
CA LYS A 270 20.45 -17.33 -16.61
C LYS A 270 20.58 -16.62 -17.98
N THR A 271 19.90 -15.48 -18.20
CA THR A 271 19.76 -14.94 -19.57
C THR A 271 19.91 -13.42 -19.77
N LEU A 272 20.10 -12.58 -18.75
CA LEU A 272 20.46 -11.16 -18.93
C LEU A 272 21.20 -10.59 -17.72
N GLU A 273 21.99 -9.55 -18.00
CA GLU A 273 22.60 -8.65 -17.02
C GLU A 273 21.52 -7.96 -16.15
N ASN A 274 21.04 -8.66 -15.11
CA ASN A 274 19.96 -8.24 -14.21
C ASN A 274 20.28 -7.00 -13.33
N ARG A 275 21.47 -6.39 -13.47
CA ARG A 275 21.87 -5.24 -12.64
C ARG A 275 21.05 -3.98 -12.93
N GLY A 276 20.46 -3.86 -14.13
CA GLY A 276 19.73 -2.66 -14.55
C GLY A 276 18.20 -2.76 -14.58
N LEU A 277 17.58 -3.87 -14.14
CA LEU A 277 16.11 -4.00 -14.25
C LEU A 277 15.37 -2.92 -13.46
N LEU A 278 15.88 -2.57 -12.28
CA LEU A 278 15.29 -1.54 -11.46
C LEU A 278 15.56 -0.13 -11.99
N ASP A 279 16.61 0.09 -12.77
CA ASP A 279 16.99 1.42 -13.29
C ASP A 279 15.96 2.02 -14.25
N ILE A 280 15.08 1.19 -14.82
CA ILE A 280 13.99 1.60 -15.71
C ILE A 280 12.78 2.14 -14.94
N PHE A 281 12.66 1.85 -13.65
CA PHE A 281 11.54 2.36 -12.86
C PHE A 281 11.60 3.89 -12.82
N PRO A 282 10.51 4.58 -13.16
CA PRO A 282 10.44 6.04 -13.07
C PRO A 282 10.55 6.48 -11.60
N GLU A 283 10.66 7.79 -11.38
CA GLU A 283 10.57 8.36 -10.03
C GLU A 283 9.20 8.03 -9.41
N GLU A 284 8.15 8.15 -10.23
CA GLU A 284 6.74 7.97 -9.86
C GLU A 284 5.94 7.29 -10.98
N ALA A 285 4.88 6.56 -10.61
CA ALA A 285 3.91 6.00 -11.54
C ALA A 285 2.48 6.08 -10.99
N PHE A 286 1.51 6.32 -11.87
CA PHE A 286 0.08 6.27 -11.55
C PHE A 286 -0.53 4.99 -12.10
N LEU A 287 -1.01 4.12 -11.22
CA LEU A 287 -1.45 2.77 -11.56
C LEU A 287 -2.93 2.57 -11.22
N GLN A 288 -3.49 1.49 -11.77
CA GLN A 288 -4.83 0.98 -11.50
C GLN A 288 -4.66 -0.41 -10.89
N ILE A 289 -5.15 -0.63 -9.68
CA ILE A 289 -5.02 -1.90 -8.95
C ILE A 289 -6.37 -2.40 -8.43
N GLY A 290 -6.49 -3.71 -8.25
CA GLY A 290 -7.67 -4.32 -7.68
C GLY A 290 -8.87 -4.38 -8.62
N GLY A 291 -10.03 -4.73 -8.07
CA GLY A 291 -11.30 -4.77 -8.77
C GLY A 291 -11.97 -3.39 -8.87
N ASN A 292 -13.17 -3.37 -9.48
CA ASN A 292 -14.03 -2.18 -9.50
C ASN A 292 -13.43 -0.93 -10.19
N ALA A 293 -12.47 -1.13 -11.11
CA ALA A 293 -11.84 -0.05 -11.88
C ALA A 293 -12.86 0.80 -12.67
N THR A 294 -13.88 0.17 -13.26
CA THR A 294 -14.91 0.85 -14.05
C THR A 294 -15.88 1.70 -13.21
N VAL A 295 -15.84 1.57 -11.88
CA VAL A 295 -16.60 2.39 -10.93
C VAL A 295 -15.68 3.27 -10.07
N GLY A 296 -14.49 3.59 -10.60
CA GLY A 296 -13.57 4.59 -10.06
C GLY A 296 -12.71 4.14 -8.88
N LYS A 297 -12.66 2.84 -8.59
CA LYS A 297 -11.88 2.28 -7.46
C LYS A 297 -10.47 1.91 -7.92
N GLY A 298 -9.49 1.92 -7.02
CA GLY A 298 -8.17 1.34 -7.29
C GLY A 298 -7.13 2.26 -7.93
N ARG A 299 -7.35 3.58 -7.97
CA ARG A 299 -6.36 4.52 -8.50
C ARG A 299 -5.28 4.77 -7.44
N ILE A 300 -4.02 4.50 -7.79
CA ILE A 300 -2.89 4.66 -6.86
C ILE A 300 -1.74 5.45 -7.48
N ARG A 301 -1.00 6.17 -6.63
CA ARG A 301 0.28 6.81 -6.92
C ARG A 301 1.39 6.00 -6.27
N CYS A 302 2.38 5.57 -7.05
CA CYS A 302 3.53 4.80 -6.59
C CYS A 302 4.81 5.63 -6.70
N ARG A 303 5.61 5.68 -5.63
CA ARG A 303 6.90 6.37 -5.59
C ARG A 303 8.02 5.38 -5.30
N TYR A 304 9.10 5.38 -6.07
CA TYR A 304 10.20 4.40 -5.93
C TYR A 304 11.49 5.07 -5.45
N VAL A 305 11.89 4.79 -4.22
CA VAL A 305 13.10 5.35 -3.59
C VAL A 305 14.23 4.34 -3.67
N LYS A 306 15.37 4.79 -4.22
CA LYS A 306 16.60 4.00 -4.28
C LYS A 306 17.35 4.15 -2.94
N GLY A 307 17.77 3.03 -2.37
CA GLY A 307 18.67 3.04 -1.22
C GLY A 307 20.03 3.67 -1.55
N GLY A 308 20.56 4.46 -0.63
CA GLY A 308 21.93 4.95 -0.67
C GLY A 308 22.84 3.95 0.03
N ALA A 309 23.35 2.97 -0.71
CA ALA A 309 24.43 2.09 -0.23
C ALA A 309 25.59 2.07 -1.23
#